data_AF-A0A6I2V6H2-F1
#
_entry.id   AF-A0A6I2V6H2-F1
#
_cell.length_a   1.000
_cell.length_b   1.000
_cell.length_c   1.000
_cell.angle_alpha   90.00
_cell.angle_beta   90.00
_cell.angle_gamma   90.00
#
_symmetry.space_group_name_H-M   'P 1'
#
loop_
_entity.id
_entity.type
_entity.pdbx_description
1 polymer ?
#
loop_
_entity_poly.entity_id
_entity_poly.type
_entity_poly.pdbx_seq_one_letter_code
_entity_poly.pdbx_strand_id
1 'polypeptide(L)'
;MAGNSSRKGAIRASKKGPTTGTGGKNKKRLTGKGPTPKAEDRPYHAAAKRKKAVAKKSDSKVVRKTDGKEVRTTRAPRGDRPRGEIVAGRNAVLEALREAVPATELLVARSIDVDDRVAESLKLALHLGLPIREAHRAEVEGISPNSQGIILAIKPFQYSSFEEIMQRAKYPALIVALDGVTDPRNLGAIIRSAAAFGAAGVIMTERRAASMTASAWKSSAGAAARLPIAQVTNLARTIDAAKKEGLFVVGLDGESEDVISSMKVATEAIMIVVGSEGK
;
A
#
# COMPACT_ATOMS: atom_id res chain seq x y z
N MET A 1 -7.64 -81.14 -40.77
CA MET A 1 -8.97 -80.50 -40.72
C MET A 1 -8.91 -79.16 -41.44
N ALA A 2 -9.91 -78.87 -42.26
CA ALA A 2 -9.98 -77.77 -43.22
C ALA A 2 -10.25 -76.39 -42.58
N GLY A 3 -9.92 -75.31 -43.31
CA GLY A 3 -10.30 -73.93 -42.99
C GLY A 3 -9.53 -72.94 -43.87
N ASN A 4 -9.85 -72.82 -45.16
CA ASN A 4 -10.85 -71.92 -45.75
C ASN A 4 -10.42 -70.43 -45.79
N SER A 5 -10.16 -69.93 -47.00
CA SER A 5 -10.88 -68.80 -47.61
C SER A 5 -10.01 -67.79 -48.39
N SER A 6 -10.24 -67.85 -49.71
CA SER A 6 -10.41 -66.77 -50.70
C SER A 6 -9.36 -65.66 -50.95
N ARG A 7 -9.17 -65.47 -52.26
CA ARG A 7 -8.31 -64.52 -52.99
C ARG A 7 -8.59 -63.05 -52.68
N LYS A 8 -7.56 -62.21 -52.76
CA LYS A 8 -7.68 -60.82 -53.22
C LYS A 8 -6.62 -60.53 -54.29
N GLY A 9 -7.11 -60.12 -55.45
CA GLY A 9 -6.32 -59.85 -56.66
C GLY A 9 -5.50 -58.55 -56.59
N ALA A 10 -4.67 -58.40 -57.61
CA ALA A 10 -3.64 -57.38 -57.78
C ALA A 10 -4.16 -55.92 -57.75
N ILE A 11 -3.37 -55.03 -57.14
CA ILE A 11 -3.57 -53.58 -57.23
C ILE A 11 -2.44 -53.00 -58.08
N ARG A 12 -2.78 -52.57 -59.30
CA ARG A 12 -1.88 -51.79 -60.19
C ARG A 12 -1.88 -50.33 -59.72
N ALA A 13 -0.71 -49.78 -59.45
CA ALA A 13 -0.54 -48.37 -59.08
C ALA A 13 -0.75 -47.45 -60.30
N SER A 14 -1.61 -46.44 -60.17
CA SER A 14 -1.84 -45.42 -61.19
C SER A 14 -0.85 -44.25 -61.04
N LYS A 15 -0.09 -43.94 -62.10
CA LYS A 15 0.80 -42.77 -62.17
C LYS A 15 -0.03 -41.47 -62.19
N LYS A 16 0.27 -40.54 -61.28
CA LYS A 16 -0.27 -39.18 -61.28
C LYS A 16 0.19 -38.42 -62.53
N GLY A 17 -0.76 -37.92 -63.32
CA GLY A 17 -0.49 -37.04 -64.47
C GLY A 17 0.04 -35.65 -64.07
N PRO A 18 0.50 -34.84 -65.05
CA PRO A 18 1.17 -33.57 -64.79
C PRO A 18 0.26 -32.53 -64.12
N THR A 19 0.84 -31.77 -63.19
CA THR A 19 0.18 -30.72 -62.43
C THR A 19 -0.16 -29.52 -63.32
N THR A 20 -1.44 -29.25 -63.49
CA THR A 20 -1.93 -28.02 -64.13
C THR A 20 -1.46 -26.79 -63.32
N GLY A 21 -0.88 -25.81 -64.03
CA GLY A 21 -0.27 -24.62 -63.43
C GLY A 21 -1.22 -23.81 -62.56
N THR A 22 -0.66 -23.01 -61.64
CA THR A 22 -1.35 -22.29 -60.56
C THR A 22 -2.17 -21.07 -61.04
N GLY A 23 -2.94 -21.21 -62.12
CA GLY A 23 -3.67 -20.17 -62.88
C GLY A 23 -4.74 -19.37 -62.10
N GLY A 24 -4.36 -18.79 -60.96
CA GLY A 24 -5.23 -18.03 -60.07
C GLY A 24 -4.67 -17.83 -58.65
N LYS A 25 -3.67 -18.59 -58.23
CA LYS A 25 -3.04 -18.38 -56.91
C LYS A 25 -2.09 -17.18 -56.99
N ASN A 26 -2.36 -16.15 -56.17
CA ASN A 26 -1.58 -14.91 -55.99
C ASN A 26 -1.94 -13.68 -56.85
N LYS A 27 -3.17 -13.55 -57.38
CA LYS A 27 -3.63 -12.27 -57.99
C LYS A 27 -3.39 -11.03 -57.10
N LYS A 28 -3.53 -11.18 -55.77
CA LYS A 28 -3.28 -10.11 -54.78
C LYS A 28 -1.81 -9.68 -54.63
N ARG A 29 -0.84 -10.48 -55.09
CA ARG A 29 0.59 -10.07 -55.10
C ARG A 29 0.94 -9.22 -56.33
N LEU A 30 0.13 -9.29 -57.39
CA LEU A 30 0.31 -8.54 -58.63
C LEU A 30 -0.38 -7.17 -58.61
N THR A 31 -1.30 -6.93 -57.67
CA THR A 31 -1.89 -5.61 -57.45
C THR A 31 -0.90 -4.70 -56.74
N GLY A 32 -0.54 -3.57 -57.37
CA GLY A 32 0.32 -2.55 -56.76
C GLY A 32 -0.23 -2.07 -55.41
N LYS A 33 0.64 -1.92 -54.41
CA LYS A 33 0.24 -1.39 -53.11
C LYS A 33 -0.23 0.06 -53.31
N GLY A 34 -1.48 0.34 -52.93
CA GLY A 34 -2.09 1.66 -53.07
C GLY A 34 -1.31 2.77 -52.37
N PRO A 35 -1.69 4.04 -52.59
CA PRO A 35 -0.97 5.20 -52.07
C PRO A 35 -0.75 5.10 -50.55
N THR A 36 0.46 5.42 -50.11
CA THR A 36 0.82 5.29 -48.70
C THR A 36 -0.05 6.23 -47.85
N PRO A 37 -0.71 5.76 -46.77
CA PRO A 37 -1.62 6.57 -45.95
C PRO A 37 -0.99 7.88 -45.47
N LYS A 38 -1.80 8.90 -45.19
CA LYS A 38 -1.30 10.16 -44.61
C LYS A 38 -0.59 9.91 -43.27
N ALA A 39 0.41 10.73 -42.94
CA ALA A 39 1.29 10.49 -41.78
C ALA A 39 0.54 10.40 -40.44
N GLU A 40 -0.63 11.02 -40.33
CA GLU A 40 -1.49 10.99 -39.14
C GLU A 40 -2.20 9.65 -38.92
N ASP A 41 -2.41 8.88 -39.99
CA ASP A 41 -3.17 7.63 -39.96
C ASP A 41 -2.25 6.40 -39.88
N ARG A 42 -0.93 6.64 -39.83
CA ARG A 42 0.10 5.61 -39.67
C ARG A 42 0.38 5.37 -38.18
N PRO A 43 0.00 4.21 -37.60
CA PRO A 43 0.07 3.99 -36.14
C PRO A 43 1.46 4.18 -35.52
N TYR A 44 2.51 3.93 -36.30
CA TYR A 44 3.90 4.01 -35.84
C TYR A 44 4.55 5.39 -36.09
N HIS A 45 3.87 6.31 -36.76
CA HIS A 45 4.40 7.64 -37.11
C HIS A 45 4.16 8.65 -35.98
N ALA A 46 5.10 9.59 -35.80
CA ALA A 46 5.04 10.57 -34.71
C ALA A 46 3.78 11.45 -34.72
N ALA A 47 3.24 11.76 -35.91
CA ALA A 47 2.03 12.55 -36.08
C ALA A 47 0.77 11.82 -35.54
N ALA A 48 0.65 10.51 -35.76
CA ALA A 48 -0.43 9.70 -35.22
C ALA A 48 -0.36 9.62 -33.68
N LYS A 49 0.85 9.50 -33.12
CA LYS A 49 1.07 9.53 -31.66
C LYS A 49 0.66 10.88 -31.06
N ARG A 50 0.99 12.00 -31.73
CA ARG A 50 0.58 13.35 -31.31
C ARG A 50 -0.94 13.53 -31.36
N LYS A 51 -1.61 13.08 -32.43
CA LYS A 51 -3.08 13.15 -32.57
C LYS A 51 -3.81 12.34 -31.49
N LYS A 52 -3.34 11.12 -31.19
CA LYS A 52 -3.86 10.31 -30.08
C LYS A 52 -3.64 10.96 -28.71
N ALA A 53 -2.51 11.64 -28.49
CA ALA A 53 -2.25 12.34 -27.23
C ALA A 53 -3.16 13.56 -27.03
N VAL A 54 -3.48 14.29 -28.11
CA VAL A 54 -4.44 15.41 -28.07
C VAL A 54 -5.87 14.90 -27.87
N ALA A 55 -6.27 13.83 -28.56
CA ALA A 55 -7.58 13.19 -28.37
C ALA A 55 -7.78 12.65 -26.94
N LYS A 56 -6.73 12.07 -26.35
CA LYS A 56 -6.75 11.59 -24.96
C LYS A 56 -6.82 12.73 -23.93
N LYS A 57 -6.30 13.92 -24.28
CA LYS A 57 -6.48 15.14 -23.49
C LYS A 57 -7.90 15.69 -23.59
N SER A 58 -8.55 15.62 -24.77
CA SER A 58 -9.95 16.03 -24.92
C SER A 58 -10.94 15.04 -24.29
N ASP A 59 -10.65 13.74 -24.26
CA ASP A 59 -11.51 12.73 -23.59
C ASP A 59 -11.53 12.83 -22.06
N SER A 60 -10.56 13.55 -21.46
CA SER A 60 -10.65 13.90 -20.03
C SER A 60 -11.64 15.04 -19.72
N LYS A 61 -12.29 15.59 -20.76
CA LYS A 61 -13.41 16.54 -20.68
C LYS A 61 -14.72 15.89 -21.18
N VAL A 62 -15.08 14.71 -20.69
CA VAL A 62 -16.47 14.23 -20.84
C VAL A 62 -17.28 14.76 -19.67
N VAL A 63 -17.97 15.87 -19.94
CA VAL A 63 -19.01 16.47 -19.12
C VAL A 63 -20.24 15.56 -19.18
N ARG A 64 -20.59 14.88 -18.08
CA ARG A 64 -21.95 14.35 -17.90
C ARG A 64 -22.85 15.54 -17.55
N LYS A 65 -23.67 15.97 -18.50
CA LYS A 65 -24.79 16.89 -18.26
C LYS A 65 -25.90 16.11 -17.54
N THR A 66 -26.10 16.41 -16.28
CA THR A 66 -27.37 16.26 -15.56
C THR A 66 -27.58 17.55 -14.77
N ASP A 67 -28.81 18.03 -14.78
CA ASP A 67 -29.20 19.42 -14.53
C ASP A 67 -28.70 20.03 -13.20
N GLY A 68 -28.22 21.28 -13.30
CA GLY A 68 -28.42 22.28 -12.23
C GLY A 68 -27.46 22.33 -11.03
N LYS A 69 -26.16 22.58 -11.25
CA LYS A 69 -25.24 23.48 -10.50
C LYS A 69 -23.79 23.03 -10.73
N GLU A 70 -23.07 23.76 -11.57
CA GLU A 70 -21.64 23.50 -11.82
C GLU A 70 -20.79 23.92 -10.61
N VAL A 71 -20.46 22.96 -9.74
CA VAL A 71 -19.30 23.10 -8.85
C VAL A 71 -18.09 22.57 -9.61
N ARG A 72 -17.33 23.47 -10.24
CA ARG A 72 -16.06 23.15 -10.89
C ARG A 72 -15.05 22.75 -9.81
N THR A 73 -14.84 21.45 -9.59
CA THR A 73 -13.73 20.96 -8.76
C THR A 73 -12.42 21.17 -9.52
N THR A 74 -11.81 22.34 -9.34
CA THR A 74 -10.44 22.59 -9.77
C THR A 74 -9.52 21.65 -9.00
N ARG A 75 -9.17 20.51 -9.60
CA ARG A 75 -8.19 19.59 -9.05
C ARG A 75 -6.87 20.37 -8.93
N ALA A 76 -6.49 20.70 -7.70
CA ALA A 76 -5.27 21.44 -7.40
C ALA A 76 -4.05 20.78 -8.09
N PRO A 77 -3.07 21.58 -8.57
CA PRO A 77 -1.86 21.05 -9.18
C PRO A 77 -1.17 20.06 -8.24
N ARG A 78 -0.60 18.98 -8.80
CA ARG A 78 0.05 17.89 -8.05
C ARG A 78 1.21 18.33 -7.13
N GLY A 79 1.63 19.59 -7.17
CA GLY A 79 2.71 20.15 -6.37
C GLY A 79 2.33 20.56 -4.94
N ASP A 80 1.06 20.89 -4.67
CA ASP A 80 0.63 21.50 -3.38
C ASP A 80 0.03 20.49 -2.39
N ARG A 81 0.05 19.19 -2.72
CA ARG A 81 -0.45 18.18 -1.79
C ARG A 81 0.63 17.84 -0.76
N PRO A 82 0.27 17.74 0.53
CA PRO A 82 1.21 17.30 1.54
C PRO A 82 1.78 15.94 1.15
N ARG A 83 3.10 15.79 1.29
CA ARG A 83 3.80 14.53 1.03
C ARG A 83 3.72 13.66 2.28
N GLY A 84 2.92 12.60 2.21
CA GLY A 84 2.79 11.64 3.31
C GLY A 84 1.33 11.28 3.59
N GLU A 85 1.13 10.64 4.73
CA GLU A 85 -0.20 10.41 5.27
C GLU A 85 -0.75 11.73 5.83
N ILE A 86 -2.07 11.87 5.86
CA ILE A 86 -2.75 13.09 6.31
C ILE A 86 -3.80 12.75 7.37
N VAL A 87 -3.96 13.65 8.33
CA VAL A 87 -5.05 13.63 9.30
C VAL A 87 -5.93 14.84 8.99
N ALA A 88 -7.22 14.61 8.79
CA ALA A 88 -8.15 15.62 8.31
C ALA A 88 -9.34 15.75 9.28
N GLY A 89 -9.79 16.98 9.52
CA GLY A 89 -10.90 17.28 10.42
C GLY A 89 -10.46 17.86 11.75
N ARG A 90 -11.30 18.71 12.35
CA ARG A 90 -10.94 19.53 13.54
C ARG A 90 -10.53 18.67 14.74
N ASN A 91 -11.34 17.66 15.07
CA ASN A 91 -11.06 16.78 16.21
C ASN A 91 -9.83 15.89 15.96
N ALA A 92 -9.74 15.29 14.77
CA ALA A 92 -8.66 14.37 14.46
C ALA A 92 -7.29 15.07 14.47
N VAL A 93 -7.22 16.29 13.92
CA VAL A 93 -6.03 17.13 13.94
C VAL A 93 -5.66 17.55 15.36
N LEU A 94 -6.63 18.04 16.14
CA LEU A 94 -6.38 18.46 17.52
C LEU A 94 -5.80 17.30 18.36
N GLU A 95 -6.40 16.13 18.26
CA GLU A 95 -5.96 14.95 19.01
C GLU A 95 -4.56 14.50 18.57
N ALA A 96 -4.27 14.51 17.27
CA ALA A 96 -2.94 14.18 16.77
C ALA A 96 -1.86 15.16 17.25
N LEU A 97 -2.19 16.46 17.35
CA LEU A 97 -1.30 17.49 17.89
C LEU A 97 -1.06 17.32 19.39
N ARG A 98 -2.10 16.98 20.17
CA ARG A 98 -1.98 16.70 21.62
C ARG A 98 -1.08 15.50 21.92
N GLU A 99 -1.18 14.45 21.10
CA GLU A 99 -0.32 13.26 21.19
C GLU A 99 1.09 13.48 20.60
N ALA A 100 1.41 14.70 20.16
CA ALA A 100 2.67 15.07 19.53
C ALA A 100 3.06 14.13 18.37
N VAL A 101 2.06 13.70 17.58
CA VAL A 101 2.30 12.85 16.40
C VAL A 101 3.28 13.58 15.47
N PRO A 102 4.39 12.94 15.03
CA PRO A 102 5.37 13.58 14.17
C PRO A 102 4.74 14.11 12.88
N ALA A 103 4.69 15.44 12.74
CA ALA A 103 4.07 16.12 11.60
C ALA A 103 5.07 16.98 10.82
N THR A 104 4.74 17.27 9.56
CA THR A 104 5.54 18.14 8.66
C THR A 104 4.98 19.55 8.57
N GLU A 105 3.66 19.69 8.46
CA GLU A 105 2.97 20.97 8.33
C GLU A 105 1.50 20.87 8.76
N LEU A 106 0.93 22.00 9.17
CA LEU A 106 -0.51 22.17 9.40
C LEU A 106 -1.09 23.04 8.28
N LEU A 107 -2.02 22.50 7.51
CA LEU A 107 -2.74 23.25 6.47
C LEU A 107 -4.07 23.75 7.05
N VAL A 108 -4.35 25.03 6.82
CA VAL A 108 -5.56 25.69 7.29
C VAL A 108 -6.23 26.40 6.13
N ALA A 109 -7.53 26.19 5.95
CA ALA A 109 -8.31 26.88 4.95
C ALA A 109 -8.45 28.36 5.34
N ARG A 110 -8.25 29.25 4.37
CA ARG A 110 -8.54 30.68 4.53
C ARG A 110 -10.00 30.87 4.96
N SER A 111 -10.21 31.79 5.90
CA SER A 111 -11.53 32.10 6.46
C SER A 111 -12.23 30.89 7.11
N ILE A 112 -11.47 29.97 7.69
CA ILE A 112 -12.04 28.92 8.54
C ILE A 112 -12.68 29.55 9.79
N ASP A 113 -13.84 29.04 10.18
CA ASP A 113 -14.42 29.39 11.48
C ASP A 113 -13.51 28.85 12.59
N VAL A 114 -12.91 29.77 13.35
CA VAL A 114 -12.03 29.43 14.46
C VAL A 114 -12.90 29.14 15.68
N ASP A 115 -13.17 27.85 15.91
CA ASP A 115 -13.68 27.37 17.19
C ASP A 115 -12.53 27.05 18.15
N ASP A 116 -12.85 26.69 19.39
CA ASP A 116 -11.85 26.37 20.43
C ASP A 116 -10.86 25.30 19.97
N ARG A 117 -11.32 24.34 19.17
CA ARG A 117 -10.49 23.22 18.69
C ARG A 117 -9.48 23.68 17.65
N VAL A 118 -9.90 24.53 16.71
CA VAL A 118 -9.00 25.13 15.71
C VAL A 118 -8.01 26.07 16.40
N ALA A 119 -8.47 26.90 17.34
CA ALA A 119 -7.61 27.80 18.11
C ALA A 119 -6.53 27.03 18.89
N GLU A 120 -6.92 25.94 19.57
CA GLU A 120 -5.98 25.08 20.29
C GLU A 120 -5.02 24.36 19.34
N SER A 121 -5.50 23.87 18.20
CA SER A 121 -4.65 23.23 17.17
C SER A 121 -3.58 24.19 16.64
N LEU A 122 -3.93 25.45 16.38
CA LEU A 122 -2.97 26.47 15.95
C LEU A 122 -1.91 26.74 17.03
N LYS A 123 -2.32 26.83 18.29
CA LYS A 123 -1.39 27.02 19.43
C LYS A 123 -0.43 25.85 19.58
N LEU A 124 -0.94 24.62 19.52
CA LEU A 124 -0.12 23.41 19.61
C LEU A 124 0.84 23.29 18.43
N ALA A 125 0.39 23.59 17.21
CA ALA A 125 1.25 23.58 16.03
C ALA A 125 2.40 24.60 16.17
N LEU A 126 2.12 25.80 16.67
CA LEU A 126 3.15 26.80 16.95
C LEU A 126 4.13 26.33 18.03
N HIS A 127 3.63 25.73 19.12
CA HIS A 127 4.46 25.21 20.20
C HIS A 127 5.38 24.06 19.74
N LEU A 128 4.89 23.19 18.85
CA LEU A 128 5.65 22.11 18.22
C LEU A 128 6.58 22.59 17.09
N GLY A 129 6.57 23.88 16.76
CA GLY A 129 7.39 24.46 15.69
C GLY A 129 6.97 24.02 14.28
N LEU A 130 5.70 23.63 14.10
CA LEU A 130 5.18 23.20 12.80
C LEU A 130 4.88 24.40 11.91
N PRO A 131 5.32 24.42 10.64
CA PRO A 131 4.86 25.38 9.65
C PRO A 131 3.34 25.33 9.50
N ILE A 132 2.69 26.49 9.61
CA ILE A 132 1.26 26.64 9.36
C ILE A 132 1.08 27.26 7.98
N ARG A 133 0.48 26.52 7.06
CA ARG A 133 0.24 26.96 5.68
C ARG A 133 -1.23 27.27 5.47
N GLU A 134 -1.51 28.52 5.11
CA GLU A 134 -2.85 28.91 4.69
C GLU A 134 -3.11 28.57 3.23
N ALA A 135 -4.20 27.87 2.96
CA ALA A 135 -4.59 27.40 1.63
C ALA A 135 -6.03 27.82 1.29
N HIS A 136 -6.37 27.85 0.01
CA HIS A 136 -7.76 28.08 -0.39
C HIS A 136 -8.63 26.90 0.05
N ARG A 137 -9.88 27.16 0.47
CA ARG A 137 -10.80 26.12 0.94
C ARG A 137 -10.98 24.96 -0.06
N ALA A 138 -11.08 25.28 -1.35
CA ALA A 138 -11.17 24.28 -2.42
C ALA A 138 -9.93 23.38 -2.53
N GLU A 139 -8.75 23.87 -2.15
CA GLU A 139 -7.52 23.07 -2.11
C GLU A 139 -7.56 22.07 -0.95
N VAL A 140 -7.93 22.55 0.24
CA VAL A 140 -8.02 21.72 1.45
C VAL A 140 -9.10 20.63 1.29
N GLU A 141 -10.29 21.00 0.80
CA GLU A 141 -11.38 20.05 0.50
C GLU A 141 -11.02 19.13 -0.67
N GLY A 142 -10.20 19.59 -1.62
CA GLY A 142 -9.67 18.78 -2.71
C GLY A 142 -8.62 17.75 -2.29
N ILE A 143 -7.98 17.95 -1.13
CA ILE A 143 -7.08 16.98 -0.49
C ILE A 143 -7.90 15.95 0.29
N SER A 144 -8.79 16.42 1.18
CA SER A 144 -9.69 15.56 1.94
C SER A 144 -11.07 16.24 2.08
N PRO A 145 -12.15 15.60 1.58
CA PRO A 145 -13.52 16.13 1.72
C PRO A 145 -13.96 16.31 3.18
N ASN A 146 -13.42 15.50 4.10
CA ASN A 146 -13.76 15.51 5.52
C ASN A 146 -12.83 16.42 6.35
N SER A 147 -12.01 17.26 5.71
CA SER A 147 -11.04 18.13 6.38
C SER A 147 -11.64 19.19 7.29
N GLN A 148 -12.89 19.63 7.04
CA GLN A 148 -13.53 20.71 7.79
C GLN A 148 -12.66 21.99 7.86
N GLY A 149 -11.83 22.20 6.83
CA GLY A 149 -10.92 23.34 6.71
C GLY A 149 -9.55 23.17 7.37
N ILE A 150 -9.23 22.01 7.98
CA ILE A 150 -7.93 21.79 8.63
C ILE A 150 -7.37 20.40 8.32
N ILE A 151 -6.08 20.34 7.99
CA ILE A 151 -5.36 19.10 7.70
C ILE A 151 -3.98 19.15 8.35
N LEU A 152 -3.62 18.09 9.05
CA LEU A 152 -2.27 17.86 9.54
C LEU A 152 -1.57 16.88 8.60
N ALA A 153 -0.45 17.28 8.04
CA ALA A 153 0.40 16.39 7.25
C ALA A 153 1.36 15.66 8.20
N ILE A 154 1.29 14.33 8.25
CA ILE A 154 2.12 13.54 9.16
C ILE A 154 3.38 13.02 8.46
N LYS A 155 4.48 12.94 9.22
CA LYS A 155 5.73 12.35 8.72
C LYS A 155 5.50 10.86 8.50
N PRO A 156 5.97 10.29 7.38
CA PRO A 156 5.98 8.84 7.20
C PRO A 156 6.73 8.17 8.36
N PHE A 157 6.10 7.16 8.96
CA PHE A 157 6.74 6.38 10.01
C PHE A 157 8.00 5.72 9.48
N GLN A 158 9.10 5.81 10.23
CA GLN A 158 10.37 5.19 9.89
C GLN A 158 10.46 3.86 10.61
N TYR A 159 10.32 2.76 9.86
CA TYR A 159 10.53 1.43 10.40
C TYR A 159 12.02 1.12 10.50
N SER A 160 12.40 0.41 11.56
CA SER A 160 13.72 -0.17 11.73
C SER A 160 13.84 -1.51 11.02
N SER A 161 15.05 -2.01 10.85
CA SER A 161 15.27 -3.42 10.46
C SER A 161 15.27 -4.32 11.69
N PHE A 162 15.09 -5.64 11.49
CA PHE A 162 15.23 -6.61 12.58
C PHE A 162 16.64 -6.58 13.18
N GLU A 163 17.66 -6.47 12.33
CA GLU A 163 19.06 -6.41 12.72
C GLU A 163 19.37 -5.16 13.56
N GLU A 164 18.79 -4.01 13.22
CA GLU A 164 18.94 -2.78 14.00
C GLU A 164 18.33 -2.92 15.41
N ILE A 165 17.19 -3.59 15.53
CA ILE A 165 16.56 -3.89 16.83
C ILE A 165 17.50 -4.78 17.65
N MET A 166 18.01 -5.86 17.05
CA MET A 166 18.91 -6.80 17.71
C MET A 166 20.21 -6.14 18.17
N GLN A 167 20.81 -5.27 17.36
CA GLN A 167 22.03 -4.54 17.72
C GLN A 167 21.86 -3.59 18.91
N ARG A 168 20.65 -3.04 19.09
CA ARG A 168 20.33 -2.11 20.19
C ARG A 168 19.75 -2.81 21.42
N ALA A 169 19.37 -4.08 21.28
CA ALA A 169 18.71 -4.82 22.33
C ALA A 169 19.63 -4.99 23.56
N LYS A 170 19.07 -4.76 24.75
CA LYS A 170 19.72 -5.13 26.00
C LYS A 170 19.29 -6.55 26.35
N TYR A 171 20.25 -7.41 26.66
CA TYR A 171 19.96 -8.80 27.00
C TYR A 171 19.70 -8.96 28.51
N PRO A 172 18.75 -9.84 28.90
CA PRO A 172 17.89 -10.65 28.02
C PRO A 172 16.82 -9.80 27.29
N ALA A 173 16.74 -9.97 25.97
CA ALA A 173 15.89 -9.14 25.12
C ALA A 173 14.45 -9.69 25.09
N LEU A 174 13.46 -8.80 25.14
CA LEU A 174 12.06 -9.12 24.85
C LEU A 174 11.70 -8.54 23.48
N ILE A 175 11.23 -9.37 22.56
CA ILE A 175 10.72 -8.94 21.25
C ILE A 175 9.29 -9.41 21.08
N VAL A 176 8.43 -8.54 20.56
CA VAL A 176 7.04 -8.90 20.24
C VAL A 176 6.89 -8.95 18.72
N ALA A 177 6.53 -10.11 18.19
CA ALA A 177 6.26 -10.34 16.78
C ALA A 177 4.75 -10.41 16.55
N LEU A 178 4.25 -9.66 15.57
CA LEU A 178 2.84 -9.57 15.23
C LEU A 178 2.58 -10.27 13.90
N ASP A 179 1.71 -11.29 13.92
CA ASP A 179 1.20 -11.95 12.73
C ASP A 179 -0.28 -11.60 12.51
N GLY A 180 -0.59 -10.95 11.39
CA GLY A 180 -1.98 -10.69 11.02
C GLY A 180 -2.73 -9.60 11.81
N VAL A 181 -2.06 -8.83 12.68
CA VAL A 181 -2.71 -7.72 13.41
C VAL A 181 -3.07 -6.60 12.43
N THR A 182 -4.35 -6.47 12.09
CA THR A 182 -4.84 -5.57 11.03
C THR A 182 -5.48 -4.27 11.53
N ASP A 183 -5.91 -4.21 12.79
CA ASP A 183 -6.46 -2.98 13.39
C ASP A 183 -5.34 -2.07 13.93
N PRO A 184 -5.22 -0.82 13.44
CA PRO A 184 -4.30 0.18 13.99
C PRO A 184 -4.44 0.41 15.51
N ARG A 185 -5.65 0.28 16.07
CA ARG A 185 -5.86 0.47 17.51
C ARG A 185 -5.20 -0.64 18.31
N ASN A 186 -5.40 -1.90 17.91
CA ASN A 186 -4.75 -3.07 18.51
C ASN A 186 -3.24 -2.98 18.35
N LEU A 187 -2.74 -2.61 17.16
CA LEU A 187 -1.31 -2.36 16.95
C LEU A 187 -0.75 -1.35 17.96
N GLY A 188 -1.40 -0.19 18.10
CA GLY A 188 -0.96 0.82 19.06
C GLY A 188 -1.01 0.35 20.51
N ALA A 189 -2.05 -0.40 20.90
CA ALA A 189 -2.17 -0.95 22.24
C ALA A 189 -1.03 -1.96 22.55
N ILE A 190 -0.70 -2.83 21.59
CA ILE A 190 0.40 -3.79 21.73
C ILE A 190 1.75 -3.05 21.85
N ILE A 191 1.99 -2.03 21.03
CA ILE A 191 3.21 -1.21 21.11
C ILE A 191 3.32 -0.53 22.47
N ARG A 192 2.22 0.01 22.98
CA ARG A 192 2.18 0.63 24.31
C ARG A 192 2.57 -0.35 25.40
N SER A 193 1.99 -1.55 25.37
CA SER A 193 2.31 -2.63 26.31
C SER A 193 3.76 -3.06 26.17
N ALA A 194 4.24 -3.33 24.96
CA ALA A 194 5.61 -3.73 24.68
C ALA A 194 6.62 -2.70 25.22
N ALA A 195 6.37 -1.40 25.01
CA ALA A 195 7.21 -0.34 25.56
C ALA A 195 7.16 -0.31 27.10
N ALA A 196 5.99 -0.49 27.71
CA ALA A 196 5.84 -0.52 29.16
C ALA A 196 6.58 -1.69 29.83
N PHE A 197 6.62 -2.85 29.16
CA PHE A 197 7.37 -4.02 29.60
C PHE A 197 8.86 -4.00 29.19
N GLY A 198 9.34 -2.92 28.56
CA GLY A 198 10.75 -2.78 28.19
C GLY A 198 11.18 -3.70 27.05
N ALA A 199 10.28 -4.03 26.13
CA ALA A 199 10.64 -4.75 24.91
C ALA A 199 11.74 -4.00 24.13
N ALA A 200 12.65 -4.75 23.52
CA ALA A 200 13.68 -4.21 22.64
C ALA A 200 13.09 -3.68 21.33
N GLY A 201 11.98 -4.27 20.86
CA GLY A 201 11.27 -3.81 19.69
C GLY A 201 10.05 -4.65 19.35
N VAL A 202 9.27 -4.15 18.38
CA VAL A 202 8.11 -4.84 17.80
C VAL A 202 8.41 -5.18 16.36
N ILE A 203 8.09 -6.40 15.94
CA ILE A 203 8.21 -6.87 14.56
C ILE A 203 6.81 -7.08 14.02
N MET A 204 6.55 -6.61 12.81
CA MET A 204 5.28 -6.81 12.13
C MET A 204 5.52 -7.14 10.66
N THR A 205 4.55 -7.77 10.01
CA THR A 205 4.65 -8.09 8.58
C THR A 205 4.33 -6.88 7.71
N GLU A 206 4.94 -6.77 6.53
CA GLU A 206 4.61 -5.71 5.57
C GLU A 206 3.19 -5.86 4.99
N ARG A 207 2.71 -7.10 4.89
CA ARG A 207 1.42 -7.44 4.29
C ARG A 207 0.51 -8.06 5.33
N ARG A 208 -0.78 -7.77 5.23
CA ARG A 208 -1.81 -8.25 6.17
C ARG A 208 -1.57 -7.75 7.60
N ALA A 209 -1.01 -6.56 7.74
CA ALA A 209 -0.82 -5.89 9.01
C ALA A 209 -1.32 -4.44 8.97
N ALA A 210 -1.66 -3.90 10.13
CA ALA A 210 -2.01 -2.50 10.33
C ALA A 210 -0.80 -1.61 10.03
N SER A 211 -1.02 -0.46 9.40
CA SER A 211 0.04 0.55 9.25
C SER A 211 0.10 1.47 10.46
N MET A 212 1.26 2.07 10.70
CA MET A 212 1.45 3.10 11.72
C MET A 212 0.79 4.42 11.33
N THR A 213 -0.54 4.45 11.42
CA THR A 213 -1.39 5.61 11.16
C THR A 213 -1.52 6.50 12.39
N ALA A 214 -2.14 7.68 12.25
CA ALA A 214 -2.43 8.54 13.39
C ALA A 214 -3.27 7.85 14.49
N SER A 215 -4.14 6.91 14.12
CA SER A 215 -4.92 6.11 15.08
C SER A 215 -4.04 5.17 15.90
N ALA A 216 -3.08 4.50 15.25
CA ALA A 216 -2.11 3.64 15.93
C ALA A 216 -1.19 4.45 16.86
N TRP A 217 -0.71 5.60 16.38
CA TRP A 217 0.07 6.55 17.18
C TRP A 217 -0.66 6.96 18.45
N LYS A 218 -1.93 7.38 18.33
CA LYS A 218 -2.79 7.73 19.47
C LYS A 218 -2.94 6.56 20.44
N SER A 219 -3.30 5.38 19.93
CA SER A 219 -3.48 4.19 20.79
C SER A 219 -2.17 3.79 21.50
N SER A 220 -1.02 4.10 20.89
CA SER A 220 0.30 3.84 21.49
C SER A 220 0.69 4.79 22.63
N ALA A 221 -0.05 5.89 22.85
CA ALA A 221 0.28 6.92 23.85
C ALA A 221 1.75 7.39 23.78
N GLY A 222 2.24 7.62 22.56
CA GLY A 222 3.61 8.06 22.29
C GLY A 222 4.69 6.98 22.44
N ALA A 223 4.34 5.72 22.72
CA ALA A 223 5.29 4.61 22.77
C ALA A 223 5.99 4.36 21.41
N ALA A 224 5.27 4.57 20.30
CA ALA A 224 5.79 4.41 18.94
C ALA A 224 6.97 5.35 18.60
N ALA A 225 7.20 6.43 19.37
CA ALA A 225 8.36 7.31 19.19
C ALA A 225 9.67 6.76 19.80
N ARG A 226 9.56 5.82 20.74
CA ARG A 226 10.70 5.36 21.57
C ARG A 226 11.03 3.90 21.35
N LEU A 227 10.04 3.09 21.01
CA LEU A 227 10.21 1.67 20.75
C LEU A 227 10.48 1.45 19.26
N PRO A 228 11.63 0.83 18.87
CA PRO A 228 11.88 0.43 17.50
C PRO A 228 10.80 -0.54 16.97
N ILE A 229 10.31 -0.27 15.76
CA ILE A 229 9.31 -1.12 15.10
C ILE A 229 9.86 -1.53 13.74
N ALA A 230 9.97 -2.82 13.50
CA ALA A 230 10.44 -3.37 12.23
C ALA A 230 9.30 -3.94 11.39
N GLN A 231 9.37 -3.68 10.09
CA GLN A 231 8.55 -4.35 9.09
C GLN A 231 9.37 -5.42 8.37
N VAL A 232 8.83 -6.65 8.34
CA VAL A 232 9.46 -7.79 7.69
C VAL A 232 8.56 -8.39 6.61
N THR A 233 9.16 -8.90 5.54
CA THR A 233 8.43 -9.53 4.45
C THR A 233 7.89 -10.92 4.81
N ASN A 234 8.66 -11.68 5.60
CA ASN A 234 8.34 -13.05 6.00
C ASN A 234 8.68 -13.28 7.47
N LEU A 235 7.65 -13.37 8.30
CA LEU A 235 7.81 -13.54 9.74
C LEU A 235 8.48 -14.86 10.12
N ALA A 236 8.19 -15.96 9.42
CA ALA A 236 8.80 -17.26 9.70
C ALA A 236 10.34 -17.21 9.54
N ARG A 237 10.82 -16.52 8.50
CA ARG A 237 12.25 -16.30 8.30
C ARG A 237 12.87 -15.47 9.43
N THR A 238 12.16 -14.46 9.92
CA THR A 238 12.60 -13.63 11.05
C THR A 238 12.61 -14.41 12.36
N ILE A 239 11.65 -15.31 12.57
CA ILE A 239 11.62 -16.24 13.71
C ILE A 239 12.85 -17.15 13.69
N ASP A 240 13.20 -17.72 12.53
CA ASP A 240 14.39 -18.55 12.39
C ASP A 240 15.69 -17.76 12.63
N ALA A 241 15.73 -16.48 12.23
CA ALA A 241 16.85 -15.59 12.54
C ALA A 241 16.93 -15.31 14.04
N ALA A 242 15.81 -15.01 14.70
CA ALA A 242 15.76 -14.77 16.14
C ALA A 242 16.24 -15.98 16.96
N LYS A 243 15.86 -17.20 16.55
CA LYS A 243 16.37 -18.43 17.17
C LYS A 243 17.90 -18.55 17.08
N LYS A 244 18.49 -18.17 15.93
CA LYS A 244 19.94 -18.17 15.73
C LYS A 244 20.66 -17.13 16.59
N GLU A 245 20.00 -16.02 16.87
CA GLU A 245 20.46 -14.97 17.79
C GLU A 245 20.22 -15.32 19.28
N GLY A 246 19.77 -16.54 19.57
CA GLY A 246 19.60 -17.04 20.93
C GLY A 246 18.28 -16.62 21.61
N LEU A 247 17.27 -16.16 20.85
CA LEU A 247 15.94 -15.93 21.40
C LEU A 247 15.15 -17.23 21.48
N PHE A 248 14.56 -17.48 22.64
CA PHE A 248 13.51 -18.45 22.82
C PHE A 248 12.21 -17.91 22.22
N VAL A 249 11.57 -18.67 21.33
CA VAL A 249 10.36 -18.20 20.61
C VAL A 249 9.13 -18.85 21.20
N VAL A 250 8.17 -18.03 21.62
CA VAL A 250 6.89 -18.45 22.18
C VAL A 250 5.77 -17.95 21.28
N GLY A 251 4.99 -18.87 20.71
CA GLY A 251 3.76 -18.54 19.98
C GLY A 251 2.57 -18.54 20.92
N LEU A 252 1.76 -17.48 20.89
CA LEU A 252 0.52 -17.43 21.65
C LEU A 252 -0.63 -17.97 20.80
N ASP A 253 -1.31 -18.97 21.34
CA ASP A 253 -2.51 -19.57 20.75
C ASP A 253 -3.57 -19.77 21.84
N GLY A 254 -4.81 -19.39 21.55
CA GLY A 254 -5.94 -19.57 22.46
C GLY A 254 -6.38 -21.02 22.62
N GLU A 255 -6.03 -21.88 21.67
CA GLU A 255 -6.32 -23.32 21.72
C GLU A 255 -5.22 -24.14 22.44
N SER A 256 -4.18 -23.47 22.96
CA SER A 256 -3.10 -24.15 23.68
C SER A 256 -3.57 -24.72 25.03
N GLU A 257 -3.22 -25.97 25.31
CA GLU A 257 -3.43 -26.59 26.62
C GLU A 257 -2.44 -26.05 27.68
N ASP A 258 -1.31 -25.49 27.23
CA ASP A 258 -0.27 -24.93 28.10
C ASP A 258 -0.56 -23.47 28.45
N VAL A 259 -0.60 -23.16 29.75
CA VAL A 259 -0.82 -21.79 30.22
C VAL A 259 0.53 -21.07 30.39
N ILE A 260 0.63 -19.83 29.91
CA ILE A 260 1.86 -19.01 30.03
C ILE A 260 2.42 -18.99 31.46
N SER A 261 1.55 -18.98 32.48
CA SER A 261 1.96 -18.95 33.90
C SER A 261 2.68 -20.21 34.38
N SER A 262 2.54 -21.35 33.69
CA SER A 262 3.25 -22.59 34.04
C SER A 262 4.61 -22.70 33.33
N MET A 263 4.90 -21.84 32.35
CA MET A 263 6.18 -21.85 31.65
C MET A 263 7.30 -21.38 32.57
N LYS A 264 8.35 -22.20 32.69
CA LYS A 264 9.58 -21.83 33.42
C LYS A 264 10.50 -21.00 32.52
N VAL A 265 10.13 -19.75 32.25
CA VAL A 265 11.01 -18.78 31.59
C VAL A 265 11.53 -17.81 32.64
N ALA A 266 12.81 -17.89 32.98
CA ALA A 266 13.39 -17.13 34.10
C ALA A 266 14.10 -15.86 33.65
N THR A 267 15.07 -15.98 32.73
CA THR A 267 16.00 -14.88 32.37
C THR A 267 16.48 -14.96 30.92
N GLU A 268 15.82 -15.72 30.06
CA GLU A 268 16.24 -15.93 28.66
C GLU A 268 15.72 -14.79 27.77
N ALA A 269 16.45 -14.51 26.68
CA ALA A 269 15.93 -13.62 25.64
C ALA A 269 14.74 -14.30 24.96
N ILE A 270 13.63 -13.60 24.82
CA ILE A 270 12.36 -14.17 24.36
C ILE A 270 11.77 -13.35 23.21
N MET A 271 11.25 -14.04 22.21
CA MET A 271 10.36 -13.50 21.19
C MET A 271 8.96 -14.07 21.39
N ILE A 272 7.99 -13.20 21.65
CA ILE A 272 6.57 -13.57 21.76
C ILE A 272 5.89 -13.28 20.42
N VAL A 273 5.30 -14.30 19.81
CA VAL A 273 4.52 -14.17 18.57
C VAL A 273 3.04 -14.09 18.93
N VAL A 274 2.41 -12.99 18.52
CA VAL A 274 0.98 -12.70 18.74
C VAL A 274 0.26 -12.76 17.40
N GLY A 275 -0.72 -13.65 17.30
CA GLY A 275 -1.57 -13.79 16.11
C GLY A 275 -2.68 -12.74 16.02
N SER A 276 -3.49 -12.87 14.98
CA SER A 276 -4.69 -12.04 14.79
C SER A 276 -5.87 -12.62 15.56
N GLU A 277 -6.81 -11.79 15.98
CA GLU A 277 -8.07 -12.29 16.54
C GLU A 277 -8.79 -13.17 15.50
N GLY A 278 -8.99 -14.45 15.84
CA GLY A 278 -9.79 -15.40 15.06
C GLY A 278 -9.05 -16.23 14.01
N LYS A 279 -7.71 -16.19 13.95
CA LYS A 279 -6.88 -17.06 13.08
C LYS A 279 -5.50 -17.32 13.64
#